data_AF-A0A949WWJ6-F1
#
_entry.id   AF-A0A949WWJ6-F1
#
_cell.length_a   1.000
_cell.length_b   1.000
_cell.length_c   1.000
_cell.angle_alpha   90.00
_cell.angle_beta   90.00
_cell.angle_gamma   90.00
#
_symmetry.space_group_name_H-M   'P 1'
#
loop_
_entity.id
_entity.type
_entity.pdbx_description
1 polymer ?
#
loop_
_entity_poly.entity_id
_entity_poly.type
_entity_poly.pdbx_seq_one_letter_code
_entity_poly.pdbx_strand_id
1 'polypeptide(L)'
;QDADNNVIEEEQSQAEKTSNNVIGKEKADENNVIGKDDLDKNKSSDQENPELKIVEEVFKGLGLMAWESFANNRLPLLNLPEDILEALRKGSLEYTKAKAIAQIKDTSERVAFLEQAIKENWSLSEIKQRISKKKTPNSTPETESSNYKERFANATTKLKRSRVWSNPKKRKQIEKLVLQLEALTQEG
;
A
#
# COMPACT_ATOMS: atom_id res chain seq x y z
N GLN A 1 -61.74 34.81 26.14
CA GLN A 1 -61.15 33.47 26.03
C GLN A 1 -62.13 32.72 25.17
N ASP A 2 -61.92 32.86 23.86
CA ASP A 2 -62.86 32.64 22.77
C ASP A 2 -62.14 31.67 21.79
N ALA A 3 -62.69 30.50 21.47
CA ALA A 3 -63.51 30.23 20.28
C ALA A 3 -62.71 30.56 18.99
N ASP A 4 -62.41 29.67 18.04
CA ASP A 4 -63.19 28.56 17.49
C ASP A 4 -62.34 27.52 16.74
N ASN A 5 -62.96 26.37 16.57
CA ASN A 5 -62.52 25.19 15.84
C ASN A 5 -63.13 25.21 14.41
N ASN A 6 -62.43 24.55 13.47
CA ASN A 6 -62.97 23.71 12.38
C ASN A 6 -63.05 24.23 10.91
N VAL A 7 -62.89 23.24 10.01
CA VAL A 7 -63.31 23.11 8.58
C VAL A 7 -62.29 23.56 7.51
N ILE A 8 -61.51 22.62 6.94
CA ILE A 8 -61.70 21.86 5.65
C ILE A 8 -61.62 22.76 4.41
N GLU A 9 -60.59 22.55 3.57
CA GLU A 9 -60.71 22.55 2.11
C GLU A 9 -59.58 21.73 1.48
N GLU A 10 -59.97 20.82 0.60
CA GLU A 10 -59.13 20.00 -0.26
C GLU A 10 -58.57 20.86 -1.40
N GLU A 11 -57.29 20.66 -1.78
CA GLU A 11 -56.93 20.82 -3.18
C GLU A 11 -55.73 19.91 -3.54
N GLN A 12 -56.00 19.02 -4.49
CA GLN A 12 -55.03 18.20 -5.19
C GLN A 12 -54.33 19.03 -6.28
N SER A 13 -53.02 18.87 -6.47
CA SER A 13 -52.33 18.92 -7.78
C SER A 13 -50.81 18.75 -7.54
N GLN A 14 -50.23 17.56 -7.78
CA GLN A 14 -49.56 17.11 -9.01
C GLN A 14 -48.22 17.78 -9.36
N ALA A 15 -47.23 16.90 -9.60
CA ALA A 15 -46.04 17.01 -10.46
C ALA A 15 -45.02 18.12 -10.12
N GLU A 16 -43.70 17.87 -10.05
CA GLU A 16 -42.89 17.23 -11.09
C GLU A 16 -41.73 16.43 -10.47
N LYS A 17 -41.80 15.10 -10.60
CA LYS A 17 -40.60 14.27 -10.74
C LYS A 17 -40.47 13.99 -12.24
N THR A 18 -39.61 14.73 -12.92
CA THR A 18 -39.24 14.41 -14.29
C THR A 18 -38.22 13.28 -14.27
N SER A 19 -38.74 12.09 -14.54
CA SER A 19 -37.97 10.94 -14.98
C SER A 19 -37.67 11.05 -16.48
N ASN A 20 -36.59 10.36 -16.87
CA ASN A 20 -36.28 9.74 -18.17
C ASN A 20 -35.33 10.52 -19.10
N ASN A 21 -34.44 9.91 -19.88
CA ASN A 21 -33.75 8.61 -19.95
C ASN A 21 -33.01 8.66 -21.29
N VAL A 22 -31.70 8.35 -21.38
CA VAL A 22 -31.12 7.75 -22.61
C VAL A 22 -29.94 6.83 -22.23
N ILE A 23 -30.25 5.54 -22.09
CA ILE A 23 -29.70 4.42 -22.87
C ILE A 23 -28.18 4.41 -23.18
N GLY A 24 -27.52 3.36 -22.68
CA GLY A 24 -26.73 2.46 -23.53
C GLY A 24 -25.21 2.44 -23.31
N LYS A 25 -24.72 1.60 -22.39
CA LYS A 25 -24.03 0.34 -22.75
C LYS A 25 -23.51 -0.38 -21.51
N GLU A 26 -23.91 -1.65 -21.45
CA GLU A 26 -23.38 -2.72 -20.64
C GLU A 26 -21.85 -2.76 -20.66
N LYS A 27 -21.23 -3.04 -19.50
CA LYS A 27 -20.26 -4.13 -19.33
C LYS A 27 -20.15 -4.46 -17.84
N ALA A 28 -20.68 -5.63 -17.49
CA ALA A 28 -20.23 -6.38 -16.32
C ALA A 28 -18.94 -7.09 -16.72
N ASP A 29 -17.82 -6.76 -16.07
CA ASP A 29 -16.61 -7.57 -16.17
C ASP A 29 -16.69 -8.66 -15.09
N GLU A 30 -17.43 -9.72 -15.41
CA GLU A 30 -17.28 -11.03 -14.82
C GLU A 30 -15.98 -11.66 -15.36
N ASN A 31 -14.92 -11.72 -14.56
CA ASN A 31 -13.75 -12.53 -14.90
C ASN A 31 -13.88 -13.93 -14.28
N ASN A 32 -14.72 -14.73 -14.94
CA ASN A 32 -14.73 -16.18 -14.84
C ASN A 32 -13.69 -16.73 -15.84
N VAL A 33 -12.59 -17.31 -15.35
CA VAL A 33 -11.59 -17.99 -16.20
C VAL A 33 -11.78 -19.50 -16.02
N ILE A 34 -12.60 -20.08 -16.90
CA ILE A 34 -12.67 -21.52 -17.16
C ILE A 34 -11.97 -21.79 -18.49
N GLY A 35 -11.05 -22.76 -18.46
CA GLY A 35 -10.82 -23.74 -19.52
C GLY A 35 -10.24 -23.23 -20.84
N LYS A 36 -8.92 -23.26 -20.95
CA LYS A 36 -8.29 -23.63 -22.21
C LYS A 36 -7.34 -24.80 -21.95
N ASP A 37 -7.87 -25.99 -22.20
CA ASP A 37 -7.07 -27.14 -22.55
C ASP A 37 -6.30 -26.79 -23.83
N ASP A 38 -4.98 -26.71 -23.74
CA ASP A 38 -4.08 -26.90 -24.87
C ASP A 38 -2.83 -27.64 -24.37
N LEU A 39 -2.85 -28.95 -24.62
CA LEU A 39 -1.71 -29.85 -24.60
C LEU A 39 -0.72 -29.40 -25.68
N ASP A 40 0.53 -29.09 -25.34
CA ASP A 40 1.65 -29.94 -25.75
C ASP A 40 3.01 -29.55 -25.13
N LYS A 41 3.61 -30.57 -24.50
CA LYS A 41 5.04 -30.90 -24.47
C LYS A 41 6.06 -29.81 -24.13
N ASN A 42 6.48 -29.82 -22.87
CA ASN A 42 7.90 -30.01 -22.59
C ASN A 42 8.07 -31.04 -21.45
N LYS A 43 8.44 -32.27 -21.82
CA LYS A 43 8.75 -33.36 -20.89
C LYS A 43 10.10 -33.06 -20.23
N SER A 44 10.07 -32.49 -19.03
CA SER A 44 11.19 -32.51 -18.10
C SER A 44 10.73 -33.18 -16.81
N SER A 45 10.86 -34.50 -16.77
CA SER A 45 10.83 -35.37 -15.58
C SER A 45 9.92 -34.92 -14.43
N ASP A 46 8.61 -35.13 -14.58
CA ASP A 46 7.66 -35.08 -13.47
C ASP A 46 7.86 -36.30 -12.55
N GLN A 47 8.84 -36.22 -11.65
CA GLN A 47 8.62 -36.77 -10.32
C GLN A 47 7.84 -35.72 -9.54
N GLU A 48 6.52 -35.74 -9.66
CA GLU A 48 5.68 -34.95 -8.77
C GLU A 48 6.02 -35.34 -7.34
N ASN A 49 6.57 -34.40 -6.57
CA ASN A 49 6.93 -34.66 -5.19
C ASN A 49 5.64 -35.01 -4.42
N PRO A 50 5.49 -36.24 -3.89
CA PRO A 50 4.27 -36.65 -3.20
C PRO A 50 3.96 -35.77 -2.00
N GLU A 51 4.97 -35.16 -1.37
CA GLU A 51 4.79 -34.23 -0.26
C GLU A 51 4.19 -32.89 -0.73
N LEU A 52 4.56 -32.40 -1.92
CA LEU A 52 3.99 -31.16 -2.46
C LEU A 52 2.50 -31.32 -2.76
N LYS A 53 2.08 -32.48 -3.27
CA LYS A 53 0.65 -32.78 -3.48
C LYS A 53 -0.15 -32.73 -2.19
N ILE A 54 0.39 -33.30 -1.10
CA ILE A 54 -0.26 -33.26 0.22
C ILE A 54 -0.38 -31.80 0.69
N VAL A 55 0.68 -30.99 0.55
CA VAL A 55 0.65 -29.56 0.90
C VAL A 55 -0.42 -28.82 0.08
N GLU A 56 -0.47 -29.03 -1.24
CA GLU A 56 -1.47 -28.44 -2.12
C GLU A 56 -2.90 -28.82 -1.71
N GLU A 57 -3.17 -30.09 -1.43
CA GLU A 57 -4.50 -30.57 -1.00
C GLU A 57 -4.91 -29.95 0.33
N VAL A 58 -4.00 -29.85 1.31
CA VAL A 58 -4.27 -29.21 2.59
C VAL A 58 -4.64 -27.73 2.40
N PHE A 59 -3.86 -26.98 1.61
CA PHE A 59 -4.14 -25.56 1.36
C PHE A 59 -5.43 -25.35 0.55
N LYS A 60 -5.73 -26.23 -0.43
CA LYS A 60 -7.02 -26.25 -1.13
C LYS A 60 -8.17 -26.50 -0.15
N GLY A 61 -8.02 -27.45 0.78
CA GLY A 61 -9.01 -27.76 1.81
C GLY A 61 -9.26 -26.62 2.80
N LEU A 62 -8.23 -25.83 3.14
CA LEU A 62 -8.36 -24.66 4.00
C LEU A 62 -9.03 -23.46 3.29
N GLY A 63 -8.84 -23.32 1.97
CA GLY A 63 -9.47 -22.28 1.16
C GLY A 63 -9.04 -20.84 1.48
N LEU A 64 -7.97 -20.64 2.24
CA LEU A 64 -7.52 -19.32 2.69
C LEU A 64 -6.59 -18.63 1.67
N MET A 65 -5.72 -19.40 0.99
CA MET A 65 -4.78 -18.95 -0.03
C MET A 65 -4.06 -20.14 -0.69
N ALA A 66 -3.35 -19.89 -1.80
CA ALA A 66 -2.43 -20.86 -2.40
C ALA A 66 -1.18 -21.08 -1.51
N TRP A 67 -0.63 -22.30 -1.52
CA TRP A 67 0.50 -22.68 -0.66
C TRP A 67 1.76 -21.87 -0.96
N GLU A 68 1.98 -21.46 -2.22
CA GLU A 68 3.10 -20.61 -2.64
C GLU A 68 2.97 -19.20 -2.06
N SER A 69 1.76 -18.67 -1.96
CA SER A 69 1.51 -17.37 -1.34
C SER A 69 1.81 -17.44 0.16
N PHE A 70 1.43 -18.52 0.82
CA PHE A 70 1.80 -18.77 2.20
C PHE A 70 3.31 -18.93 2.35
N ALA A 71 3.97 -19.70 1.48
CA ALA A 71 5.40 -19.92 1.56
C ALA A 71 6.22 -18.63 1.35
N ASN A 72 5.78 -17.74 0.45
CA ASN A 72 6.49 -16.49 0.19
C ASN A 72 6.18 -15.38 1.20
N ASN A 73 4.97 -15.37 1.77
CA ASN A 73 4.49 -14.23 2.58
C ASN A 73 4.24 -14.54 4.05
N ARG A 74 4.08 -15.82 4.43
CA ARG A 74 3.74 -16.26 5.79
C ARG A 74 4.83 -17.13 6.42
N LEU A 75 5.47 -18.05 5.68
CA LEU A 75 6.63 -18.78 6.23
C LEU A 75 7.76 -17.86 6.71
N PRO A 76 8.11 -16.73 6.04
CA PRO A 76 9.12 -15.83 6.57
C PRO A 76 8.77 -15.20 7.93
N LEU A 77 7.49 -15.24 8.34
CA LEU A 77 7.05 -14.79 9.67
C LEU A 77 7.59 -15.69 10.78
N LEU A 78 7.74 -16.99 10.51
CA LEU A 78 8.27 -17.95 11.49
C LEU A 78 9.75 -17.70 11.80
N ASN A 79 10.45 -16.96 10.93
CA ASN A 79 11.85 -16.57 11.13
C ASN A 79 11.99 -15.20 11.83
N LEU A 80 10.89 -14.61 12.32
CA LEU A 80 10.97 -13.35 13.05
C LEU A 80 11.48 -13.61 14.48
N PRO A 81 12.19 -12.62 15.07
CA PRO A 81 12.52 -12.68 16.49
C PRO A 81 11.26 -12.84 17.36
N GLU A 82 11.35 -13.63 18.43
CA GLU A 82 10.17 -14.02 19.23
C GLU A 82 9.42 -12.80 19.79
N ASP A 83 10.13 -11.73 20.14
CA ASP A 83 9.55 -10.46 20.61
C ASP A 83 8.62 -9.81 19.57
N ILE A 84 9.01 -9.85 18.30
CA ILE A 84 8.21 -9.33 17.18
C ILE A 84 7.02 -10.26 16.89
N LEU A 85 7.26 -11.56 16.98
CA LEU A 85 6.28 -12.60 16.68
C LEU A 85 5.15 -12.59 17.72
N GLU A 86 5.46 -12.40 19.01
CA GLU A 86 4.47 -12.23 20.06
C GLU A 86 3.58 -11.00 19.83
N ALA A 87 4.17 -9.86 19.45
CA ALA A 87 3.41 -8.64 19.15
C ALA A 87 2.46 -8.82 17.95
N LEU A 88 2.88 -9.59 16.93
CA LEU A 88 2.04 -9.97 15.79
C LEU A 88 0.88 -10.88 16.20
N ARG A 89 1.16 -11.93 16.99
CA ARG A 89 0.12 -12.87 17.47
C ARG A 89 -0.94 -12.17 18.32
N LYS A 90 -0.55 -11.17 19.11
CA LYS A 90 -1.46 -10.34 19.92
C LYS A 90 -2.26 -9.33 19.10
N GLY A 91 -1.95 -9.13 17.81
CA GLY A 91 -2.58 -8.11 16.98
C GLY A 91 -2.14 -6.67 17.30
N SER A 92 -1.15 -6.50 18.17
CA SER A 92 -0.62 -5.18 18.58
C SER A 92 0.29 -4.53 17.54
N LEU A 93 0.75 -5.30 16.55
CA LEU A 93 1.62 -4.83 15.49
C LEU A 93 1.21 -5.45 14.14
N GLU A 94 1.11 -4.61 13.10
CA GLU A 94 0.81 -5.06 11.75
C GLU A 94 2.04 -5.70 11.07
N TYR A 95 1.80 -6.63 10.15
CA TYR A 95 2.82 -7.41 9.44
C TYR A 95 3.98 -6.57 8.86
N THR A 96 3.64 -5.52 8.12
CA THR A 96 4.65 -4.71 7.42
C THR A 96 5.53 -3.92 8.40
N LYS A 97 4.96 -3.52 9.54
CA LYS A 97 5.68 -2.86 10.64
C LYS A 97 6.60 -3.86 11.35
N ALA A 98 6.11 -5.05 11.65
CA ALA A 98 6.90 -6.14 12.23
C ALA A 98 8.13 -6.50 11.40
N LYS A 99 7.97 -6.64 10.08
CA LYS A 99 9.08 -6.93 9.16
C LYS A 99 10.13 -5.81 9.15
N ALA A 100 9.73 -4.56 9.32
CA ALA A 100 10.68 -3.44 9.39
C ALA A 100 11.46 -3.44 10.71
N ILE A 101 10.79 -3.64 11.85
CA ILE A 101 11.43 -3.63 13.18
C ILE A 101 12.36 -4.85 13.36
N ALA A 102 12.00 -6.01 12.80
CA ALA A 102 12.82 -7.22 12.83
C ALA A 102 14.22 -7.06 12.17
N GLN A 103 14.47 -5.99 11.42
CA GLN A 103 15.79 -5.68 10.87
C GLN A 103 16.80 -5.19 11.92
N ILE A 104 16.34 -4.84 13.13
CA ILE A 104 17.20 -4.46 14.25
C ILE A 104 17.82 -5.72 14.83
N LYS A 105 19.15 -5.85 14.70
CA LYS A 105 19.90 -7.05 15.10
C LYS A 105 19.98 -7.21 16.61
N ASP A 106 20.25 -6.12 17.33
CA ASP A 106 20.35 -6.16 18.78
C ASP A 106 18.98 -6.39 19.42
N THR A 107 18.89 -7.38 20.31
CA THR A 107 17.63 -7.77 20.93
C THR A 107 17.09 -6.71 21.88
N SER A 108 17.95 -6.13 22.73
CA SER A 108 17.52 -5.13 23.71
C SER A 108 17.05 -3.85 23.03
N GLU A 109 17.77 -3.42 21.99
CA GLU A 109 17.39 -2.28 21.17
C GLU A 109 16.06 -2.52 20.44
N ARG A 110 15.88 -3.72 19.87
CA ARG A 110 14.67 -4.08 19.13
C ARG A 110 13.45 -4.08 20.03
N VAL A 111 13.55 -4.68 21.23
CA VAL A 111 12.46 -4.71 22.21
C VAL A 111 12.07 -3.29 22.63
N ALA A 112 13.04 -2.44 23.00
CA ALA A 112 12.76 -1.06 23.36
C ALA A 112 12.14 -0.25 22.19
N PHE A 113 12.59 -0.50 20.96
CA PHE A 113 12.02 0.14 19.77
C PHE A 113 10.59 -0.33 19.51
N LEU A 114 10.32 -1.62 19.67
CA LEU A 114 9.01 -2.24 19.50
C LEU A 114 7.99 -1.64 20.48
N GLU A 115 8.33 -1.57 21.77
CA GLU A 115 7.47 -1.00 22.81
C GLU A 115 7.09 0.45 22.49
N GLN A 116 8.07 1.27 22.10
CA GLN A 116 7.83 2.65 21.70
C GLN A 116 6.95 2.75 20.45
N ALA A 117 7.20 1.90 19.44
CA ALA A 117 6.44 1.91 18.20
C ALA A 117 4.96 1.57 18.43
N ILE A 118 4.67 0.64 19.35
CA ILE A 118 3.30 0.27 19.73
C ILE A 118 2.66 1.38 20.56
N LYS A 119 3.36 1.85 21.61
CA LYS A 119 2.85 2.88 22.52
C LYS A 119 2.48 4.18 21.79
N GLU A 120 3.34 4.62 20.89
CA GLU A 120 3.19 5.86 20.14
C GLU A 120 2.49 5.65 18.78
N ASN A 121 2.03 4.43 18.50
CA ASN A 121 1.33 4.02 17.28
C ASN A 121 1.99 4.52 15.97
N TRP A 122 3.29 4.28 15.82
CA TRP A 122 4.02 4.76 14.64
C TRP A 122 3.50 4.14 13.34
N SER A 123 3.48 4.96 12.29
CA SER A 123 3.29 4.50 10.92
C SER A 123 4.51 3.71 10.40
N LEU A 124 4.31 2.94 9.33
CA LEU A 124 5.41 2.20 8.70
C LEU A 124 6.55 3.11 8.23
N SER A 125 6.22 4.29 7.70
CA SER A 125 7.20 5.29 7.24
C SER A 125 8.02 5.84 8.41
N GLU A 126 7.37 6.11 9.53
CA GLU A 126 7.99 6.59 10.76
C GLU A 126 8.94 5.58 11.40
N ILE A 127 8.56 4.30 11.38
CA ILE A 127 9.41 3.19 11.82
C ILE A 127 10.69 3.14 10.96
N LYS A 128 10.54 3.14 9.63
CA LYS A 128 11.68 3.12 8.70
C LYS A 128 12.62 4.31 8.91
N GLN A 129 12.05 5.51 9.07
CA GLN A 129 12.82 6.73 9.31
C GLN A 129 13.58 6.69 10.64
N ARG A 130 13.00 6.14 11.70
CA ARG A 130 13.67 6.04 13.01
C ARG A 130 14.77 4.99 12.99
N ILE A 131 14.55 3.85 12.34
CA ILE A 131 15.58 2.81 12.16
C ILE A 131 16.77 3.34 11.36
N SER A 132 16.54 4.12 10.31
CA SER A 132 17.64 4.71 9.53
C SER A 132 18.46 5.72 10.33
N LYS A 133 17.81 6.56 11.16
CA LYS A 133 18.49 7.51 12.06
C LYS A 133 19.42 6.82 13.08
N LYS A 134 19.03 5.65 13.60
CA LYS A 134 19.84 4.92 14.58
C LYS A 134 21.08 4.24 14.00
N LYS A 135 21.08 3.91 12.70
CA LYS A 135 22.22 3.26 12.03
C LYS A 135 23.41 4.20 11.78
N THR A 136 23.24 5.51 11.94
CA THR A 136 24.30 6.50 11.80
C THR A 136 24.67 7.08 13.17
N PRO A 137 25.69 6.55 13.85
CA PRO A 137 26.26 7.23 15.01
C PRO A 137 27.03 8.44 14.49
N ASN A 138 26.67 9.63 14.96
CA ASN A 138 27.16 10.95 14.52
C ASN A 138 26.51 11.47 13.24
N SER A 139 25.34 12.08 13.39
CA SER A 139 25.05 13.30 12.65
C SER A 139 24.27 14.24 13.57
N THR A 140 24.93 15.34 13.88
CA THR A 140 24.39 16.65 14.25
C THR A 140 23.12 17.01 13.44
N PRO A 141 22.35 18.04 13.83
CA PRO A 141 21.14 18.45 13.13
C PRO A 141 21.48 19.16 11.80
N GLU A 142 22.18 18.48 10.90
CA GLU A 142 22.51 18.88 9.53
C GLU A 142 22.70 17.62 8.70
N THR A 143 21.62 17.02 8.19
CA THR A 143 21.75 15.96 7.18
C THR A 143 20.55 15.95 6.23
N GLU A 144 20.39 17.06 5.52
CA GLU A 144 19.64 17.15 4.26
C GLU A 144 20.27 16.29 3.13
N SER A 145 21.41 15.63 3.38
CA SER A 145 22.24 14.98 2.35
C SER A 145 22.03 13.46 2.20
N SER A 146 21.57 12.72 3.22
CA SER A 146 21.50 11.25 3.12
C SER A 146 20.32 10.74 2.28
N ASN A 147 19.49 11.62 1.72
CA ASN A 147 18.43 11.17 0.84
C ASN A 147 18.11 12.11 -0.32
N TYR A 148 19.15 12.60 -0.99
CA TYR A 148 18.99 13.44 -2.16
C TYR A 148 18.14 12.75 -3.25
N LYS A 149 18.24 11.42 -3.42
CA LYS A 149 17.43 10.65 -4.38
C LYS A 149 15.94 10.62 -4.02
N GLU A 150 15.57 10.36 -2.77
CA GLU A 150 14.16 10.37 -2.36
C GLU A 150 13.60 11.79 -2.27
N ARG A 151 14.39 12.77 -1.82
CA ARG A 151 14.00 14.20 -1.87
C ARG A 151 13.75 14.64 -3.30
N PHE A 152 14.61 14.25 -4.24
CA PHE A 152 14.43 14.48 -5.67
C PHE A 152 13.17 13.78 -6.22
N ALA A 153 12.97 12.51 -5.91
CA ALA A 153 11.78 11.75 -6.32
C ALA A 153 10.48 12.37 -5.78
N ASN A 154 10.47 12.78 -4.52
CA ASN A 154 9.33 13.43 -3.89
C ASN A 154 9.08 14.82 -4.47
N ALA A 155 10.13 15.63 -4.69
CA ALA A 155 10.02 16.95 -5.28
C ALA A 155 9.49 16.89 -6.72
N THR A 156 10.02 16.00 -7.56
CA THR A 156 9.55 15.82 -8.95
C THR A 156 8.13 15.30 -9.01
N THR A 157 7.74 14.38 -8.11
CA THR A 157 6.37 13.89 -8.01
C THR A 157 5.38 15.00 -7.63
N LYS A 158 5.73 15.85 -6.65
CA LYS A 158 4.91 17.02 -6.28
C LYS A 158 4.84 18.04 -7.41
N LEU A 159 5.95 18.27 -8.09
CA LEU A 159 6.04 19.20 -9.21
C LEU A 159 5.09 18.80 -10.35
N LYS A 160 5.09 17.51 -10.75
CA LYS A 160 4.19 16.97 -11.79
C LYS A 160 2.71 17.22 -11.50
N ARG A 161 2.30 17.19 -10.22
CA ARG A 161 0.89 17.40 -9.80
C ARG A 161 0.53 18.87 -9.54
N SER A 162 1.51 19.76 -9.56
CA SER A 162 1.32 21.15 -9.18
C SER A 162 0.80 22.00 -10.34
N ARG A 163 0.05 23.07 -10.02
CA ARG A 163 -0.41 24.06 -11.01
C ARG A 163 0.71 24.99 -11.51
N VAL A 164 1.94 24.77 -11.03
CA VAL A 164 3.12 25.57 -11.40
C VAL A 164 3.39 25.54 -12.91
N TRP A 165 2.97 24.48 -13.62
CA TRP A 165 3.06 24.38 -15.08
C TRP A 165 2.24 25.44 -15.85
N SER A 166 1.18 25.97 -15.23
CA SER A 166 0.33 27.01 -15.83
C SER A 166 0.94 28.41 -15.68
N ASN A 167 1.99 28.59 -14.88
CA ASN A 167 2.67 29.89 -14.73
C ASN A 167 3.87 29.98 -15.71
N PRO A 168 3.82 30.89 -16.70
CA PRO A 168 4.87 30.99 -17.73
C PRO A 168 6.27 31.28 -17.18
N LYS A 169 6.37 32.08 -16.11
CA LYS A 169 7.66 32.44 -15.49
C LYS A 169 8.26 31.25 -14.75
N LYS A 170 7.46 30.52 -13.96
CA LYS A 170 7.93 29.34 -13.23
C LYS A 170 8.23 28.17 -14.16
N ARG A 171 7.47 27.99 -15.24
CA ARG A 171 7.75 26.99 -16.28
C ARG A 171 9.13 27.20 -16.91
N LYS A 172 9.47 28.43 -17.30
CA LYS A 172 10.82 28.76 -17.82
C LYS A 172 11.94 28.47 -16.81
N GLN A 173 11.69 28.69 -15.52
CA GLN A 173 12.66 28.35 -14.48
C GLN A 173 12.86 26.84 -14.35
N ILE A 174 11.79 26.06 -14.40
CA ILE A 174 11.87 24.59 -14.37
C ILE A 174 12.62 24.06 -15.59
N GLU A 175 12.34 24.59 -16.79
CA GLU A 175 13.03 24.23 -18.02
C GLU A 175 14.54 24.46 -17.93
N LYS A 176 14.97 25.61 -17.38
CA LYS A 176 16.38 25.87 -17.13
C LYS A 176 17.01 24.85 -16.16
N LEU A 177 16.30 24.49 -15.10
CA LEU A 177 16.79 23.50 -14.12
C LEU A 177 16.89 22.09 -14.73
N VAL A 178 15.95 21.72 -15.61
CA VAL A 178 16.00 20.43 -16.33
C VAL A 178 17.19 20.39 -17.26
N LEU A 179 17.45 21.45 -18.04
CA LEU A 179 18.63 21.52 -18.91
C LEU A 179 19.94 21.37 -18.12
N GLN A 180 20.01 21.95 -16.91
CA GLN A 180 21.18 21.77 -16.04
C GLN A 180 21.33 20.32 -15.56
N LEU A 181 20.23 19.63 -15.25
CA LEU A 181 20.28 18.21 -14.88
C LEU A 181 20.69 17.32 -16.07
N GLU A 182 20.22 17.62 -17.27
CA GLU A 182 20.59 16.89 -18.50
C GLU A 182 22.08 17.06 -18.82
N ALA A 183 22.61 18.27 -18.70
CA ALA A 183 24.04 18.53 -18.90
C ALA A 183 24.91 17.70 -17.94
N LEU A 184 24.53 17.64 -16.65
CA LEU A 184 25.22 16.83 -15.64
C LEU A 184 25.21 15.32 -15.95
N THR A 185 24.26 14.83 -16.76
CA THR A 185 24.21 13.43 -17.20
C THR A 185 25.00 13.14 -18.47
N GLN A 186 25.47 14.18 -19.18
CA GLN A 186 26.32 14.03 -20.37
C GLN A 186 27.81 14.26 -20.09
N GLU A 187 28.16 14.88 -18.96
CA GLU A 187 29.56 15.09 -18.53
C GLU A 187 30.16 13.89 -17.77
N GLY A 188 29.63 12.67 -17.95
CA GLY A 188 30.05 11.45 -17.25
C GLY A 188 30.31 10.27 -18.18
#